data_AF-A0A6N0HZA6-F1
#
_entry.id   AF-A0A6N0HZA6-F1
#
_cell.length_a   1.000
_cell.length_b   1.000
_cell.length_c   1.000
_cell.angle_alpha   90.00
_cell.angle_beta   90.00
_cell.angle_gamma   90.00
#
_symmetry.space_group_name_H-M   'P 1'
#
loop_
_entity.id
_entity.type
_entity.pdbx_description
1 polymer ?
#
loop_
_entity_poly.entity_id
_entity_poly.type
_entity_poly.pdbx_seq_one_letter_code
_entity_poly.pdbx_strand_id
1 'polypeptide(L)' 'MSQTNALLATLKRALRMRGITYRQLAETLEMSEASIKRLFSKKCQP' A
#
# COMPACT_ATOMS: atom_id res chain seq x y z
N MET A 1 7.12 -9.29 12.03
CA MET A 1 7.86 -8.36 11.13
C MET A 1 7.22 -6.97 11.16
N SER A 2 7.56 -6.14 12.14
CA SER A 2 6.91 -4.85 12.43
C SER A 2 7.34 -3.68 11.53
N GLN A 3 8.53 -3.76 10.92
CA GLN A 3 9.13 -2.67 10.14
C GLN A 3 8.41 -2.42 8.81
N THR A 4 7.98 -3.49 8.12
CA THR A 4 7.29 -3.38 6.82
C THR A 4 5.96 -2.64 6.93
N ASN A 5 5.24 -2.79 8.05
CA ASN A 5 3.96 -2.12 8.28
C ASN A 5 4.13 -0.62 8.50
N ALA A 6 5.15 -0.21 9.25
CA ALA A 6 5.49 1.20 9.43
C ALA A 6 5.89 1.84 8.08
N LEU A 7 6.67 1.12 7.27
CA LEU A 7 7.04 1.57 5.92
C LEU A 7 5.81 1.75 5.03
N LEU A 8 4.90 0.76 5.00
CA LEU A 8 3.66 0.82 4.23
C LEU A 8 2.73 1.94 4.70
N ALA A 9 2.61 2.16 6.01
CA ALA A 9 1.82 3.27 6.56
C ALA A 9 2.36 4.63 6.11
N THR A 10 3.69 4.79 6.14
CA THR A 10 4.38 6.01 5.72
C THR A 10 4.21 6.24 4.22
N LEU A 11 4.39 5.18 3.42
CA LEU A 11 4.18 5.20 1.98
C LEU A 11 2.74 5.58 1.63
N LYS A 12 1.74 4.97 2.30
CA LYS A 12 0.32 5.31 2.10
C LYS A 12 0.04 6.79 2.36
N ARG A 13 0.68 7.38 3.37
CA ARG A 13 0.54 8.80 3.72
C ARG A 13 1.18 9.70 2.65
N ALA A 14 2.36 9.35 2.16
CA ALA A 14 3.04 10.05 1.07
C ALA A 14 2.24 9.99 -0.25
N LEU A 15 1.70 8.82 -0.58
CA LEU A 15 0.84 8.62 -1.74
C LEU A 15 -0.44 9.47 -1.65
N ARG A 16 -1.08 9.52 -0.48
CA ARG A 16 -2.24 10.39 -0.23
C ARG A 16 -1.90 11.88 -0.37
N MET A 17 -0.77 12.34 0.15
CA MET A 17 -0.35 13.73 -0.03
C MET A 17 -0.13 14.09 -1.49
N ARG A 18 0.30 13.13 -2.31
CA ARG A 18 0.45 13.30 -3.76
C ARG A 18 -0.86 13.12 -4.55
N GLY A 19 -1.97 12.79 -3.89
CA GLY A 19 -3.24 12.50 -4.56
C GLY A 19 -3.24 11.20 -5.39
N ILE A 20 -2.27 10.30 -5.17
CA ILE A 20 -2.14 9.06 -5.93
C ILE A 20 -3.18 8.05 -5.44
N THR A 21 -3.96 7.53 -6.39
CA THR A 21 -5.01 6.54 -6.12
C THR A 21 -4.48 5.11 -6.17
N TYR A 22 -5.22 4.16 -5.59
CA TYR A 22 -4.87 2.74 -5.65
C TYR A 22 -4.81 2.20 -7.09
N ARG A 23 -5.59 2.79 -8.01
CA ARG A 23 -5.60 2.48 -9.43
C ARG A 23 -4.28 2.86 -10.12
N GLN A 24 -3.81 4.08 -9.90
CA GLN A 24 -2.51 4.53 -10.41
C GLN A 24 -1.37 3.72 -9.81
N LEU A 25 -1.47 3.37 -8.52
CA LEU A 25 -0.49 2.51 -7.87
C LEU A 25 -0.47 1.10 -8.47
N ALA A 26 -1.65 0.57 -8.80
CA ALA A 26 -1.82 -0.72 -9.47
C ALA A 26 -1.20 -0.74 -10.86
N GLU A 27 -1.42 0.33 -11.64
CA GLU A 27 -0.78 0.50 -12.96
C GLU A 27 0.74 0.63 -12.85
N THR A 28 1.24 1.42 -11.89
CA THR A 28 2.69 1.66 -11.72
C THR A 28 3.44 0.44 -11.22
N LEU A 29 2.81 -0.36 -10.36
CA LEU A 29 3.41 -1.57 -9.80
C LEU A 29 3.10 -2.82 -10.64
N GLU A 30 2.34 -2.68 -11.73
CA GLU A 30 1.84 -3.80 -12.55
C GLU A 30 1.12 -4.87 -11.72
N MET A 31 0.42 -4.43 -10.67
CA MET A 31 -0.26 -5.28 -9.70
C MET A 31 -1.74 -4.95 -9.66
N SER A 32 -2.60 -5.95 -9.43
CA SER A 32 -4.03 -5.68 -9.23
C SER A 32 -4.30 -4.84 -7.98
N GLU A 33 -5.31 -3.97 -8.02
CA GLU A 33 -5.78 -3.23 -6.84
C GLU A 33 -6.06 -4.16 -5.64
N ALA A 34 -6.55 -5.37 -5.91
CA ALA A 34 -6.78 -6.39 -4.90
C ALA A 34 -5.48 -6.84 -4.22
N SER A 35 -4.40 -7.00 -4.97
CA SER A 35 -3.08 -7.35 -4.42
C SER A 35 -2.48 -6.22 -3.61
N ILE A 36 -2.69 -4.97 -4.05
CA ILE A 36 -2.27 -3.77 -3.31
C ILE A 36 -3.07 -3.63 -2.02
N LYS A 37 -4.40 -3.75 -2.08
CA LYS A 37 -5.25 -3.79 -0.90
C LYS A 37 -4.82 -4.91 0.04
N ARG A 38 -4.50 -6.09 -0.48
CA ARG A 38 -3.98 -7.20 0.32
C ARG A 38 -2.65 -6.84 0.98
N LEU A 39 -1.72 -6.19 0.31
CA LEU A 39 -0.44 -5.72 0.88
C LEU A 39 -0.64 -4.71 2.01
N PHE A 40 -1.54 -3.74 1.84
CA PHE A 40 -1.89 -2.77 2.88
C PHE A 40 -2.76 -3.37 4.01
N SER A 41 -3.54 -4.41 3.71
CA SER A 41 -4.39 -5.13 4.67
C SER A 41 -3.68 -6.30 5.34
N LYS A 42 -2.50 -6.73 4.86
CA LYS A 42 -1.62 -7.70 5.51
C LYS A 42 -0.95 -7.07 6.74
N LYS A 43 -1.74 -6.40 7.57
CA LYS A 43 -1.46 -6.34 9.00
C LYS A 43 -1.53 -7.79 9.45
N CYS A 44 -0.38 -8.39 9.74
CA CYS A 44 -0.34 -9.66 10.44
C CYS A 44 -1.32 -9.61 11.61
N GLN A 45 -2.38 -10.41 11.49
CA GLN A 45 -3.09 -11.02 12.62
C GLN A 45 -2.05 -11.83 13.42
N PRO A 46 -2.19 -11.95 14.76
CA PRO A 46 -1.12 -12.27 15.71
C PRO A 46 -0.32 -13.54 15.41
#